data_AF-A0A355ARM9-F1
#
_entry.id   AF-A0A355ARM9-F1
#
_cell.length_a   1.000
_cell.length_b   1.000
_cell.length_c   1.000
_cell.angle_alpha   90.00
_cell.angle_beta   90.00
_cell.angle_gamma   90.00
#
_symmetry.space_group_name_H-M   'P 1'
#
loop_
_entity.id
_entity.type
_entity.pdbx_description
1 polymer ?
#
loop_
_entity_poly.entity_id
_entity_poly.type
_entity_poly.pdbx_seq_one_letter_code
_entity_poly.pdbx_strand_id
1 'polypeptide(L)'
;DRQAYLSRLNETLEPQGHLILATFAVGGPDKCSGLDVVQYDAEKISATLGEAFQLVETTNETHRTPTGAEQLFSYFWFIRKT
;
A
#
# COMPACT_ATOMS: atom_id res chain seq x y z
N ASP A 1 -9.67 5.06 -11.38
CA ASP A 1 -9.52 3.83 -10.55
C ASP A 1 -9.11 4.08 -9.11
N ARG A 2 -7.92 4.64 -8.83
CA ARG A 2 -7.48 4.86 -7.42
C ARG A 2 -8.49 5.65 -6.58
N GLN A 3 -9.01 6.76 -7.10
CA GLN A 3 -10.02 7.56 -6.40
C GLN A 3 -11.32 6.77 -6.14
N ALA A 4 -11.74 5.93 -7.09
CA ALA A 4 -12.91 5.08 -6.91
C ALA A 4 -12.66 4.01 -5.82
N TYR A 5 -11.47 3.40 -5.80
CA TYR A 5 -11.07 2.49 -4.72
C TYR A 5 -11.11 3.18 -3.35
N LEU A 6 -10.55 4.39 -3.25
CA LEU A 6 -10.56 5.17 -1.99
C LEU A 6 -11.98 5.55 -1.56
N SER A 7 -12.86 5.96 -2.49
CA SER A 7 -14.27 6.25 -2.18
C SER A 7 -14.95 5.02 -1.59
N ARG A 8 -14.83 3.86 -2.26
CA ARG A 8 -15.42 2.61 -1.79
C ARG A 8 -14.86 2.18 -0.45
N LEU A 9 -13.55 2.22 -0.27
CA LEU A 9 -12.90 1.89 1.00
C LEU A 9 -13.45 2.74 2.16
N ASN A 10 -13.60 4.05 1.96
CA ASN A 10 -14.14 4.96 2.97
C ASN A 10 -15.64 4.73 3.23
N GLU A 11 -16.40 4.32 2.21
CA GLU A 11 -17.83 4.01 2.33
C GLU A 11 -18.08 2.69 3.05
N THR A 12 -17.23 1.68 2.86
CA THR A 12 -17.58 0.29 3.23
C THR A 12 -16.77 -0.31 4.37
N LEU A 13 -15.56 0.19 4.66
CA LEU A 13 -14.78 -0.36 5.77
C LEU A 13 -15.27 0.23 7.08
N GLU A 14 -15.88 -0.56 7.96
CA GLU A 14 -16.43 -0.06 9.23
C GLU A 14 -15.40 0.70 10.10
N PRO A 15 -15.83 1.61 10.99
CA PRO A 15 -14.96 2.18 12.03
C PRO A 15 -14.21 1.09 12.81
N GLN A 16 -12.94 1.33 13.11
CA GLN A 16 -11.99 0.34 13.66
C GLN A 16 -11.71 -0.87 12.73
N GLY A 17 -12.20 -0.85 11.50
CA GLY A 17 -11.88 -1.84 10.48
C GLY A 17 -10.41 -1.79 10.08
N HIS A 18 -9.84 -2.97 9.78
CA HIS A 18 -8.44 -3.13 9.45
C HIS A 18 -8.23 -3.12 7.93
N LEU A 19 -7.20 -2.43 7.49
CA LEU A 19 -6.74 -2.38 6.11
C LEU A 19 -5.27 -2.79 6.06
N ILE A 20 -4.96 -3.83 5.30
CA ILE A 20 -3.59 -4.28 5.05
C ILE A 20 -3.31 -4.13 3.56
N LEU A 21 -2.27 -3.38 3.22
CA LEU A 21 -1.85 -3.15 1.84
C LEU A 21 -0.41 -3.63 1.64
N ALA A 22 -0.17 -4.34 0.54
CA ALA A 22 1.16 -4.65 0.04
C ALA A 22 1.40 -3.86 -1.25
N THR A 23 2.52 -3.15 -1.32
CA THR A 23 2.87 -2.30 -2.47
C THR A 23 4.36 -2.42 -2.78
N PHE A 24 4.78 -2.00 -3.98
CA PHE A 24 6.20 -1.85 -4.26
C PHE A 24 6.80 -0.77 -3.37
N ALA A 25 7.89 -1.10 -2.67
CA ALA A 25 8.62 -0.17 -1.83
C ALA A 25 9.36 0.87 -2.68
N VAL A 26 9.74 1.98 -2.06
CA VAL A 26 10.69 2.93 -2.67
C VAL A 26 12.00 2.20 -2.99
N GLY A 27 12.47 2.32 -4.24
CA GLY A 27 13.62 1.58 -4.76
C GLY A 27 13.27 0.20 -5.33
N GLY A 28 11.98 -0.17 -5.33
CA GLY A 28 11.46 -1.34 -6.04
C GLY A 28 11.42 -1.14 -7.57
N PRO A 29 10.74 -2.04 -8.31
CA PRO A 29 10.61 -1.90 -9.75
C PRO A 29 9.75 -0.69 -10.13
N ASP A 30 10.03 -0.09 -11.29
CA ASP A 30 9.20 0.97 -11.89
C ASP A 30 8.06 0.42 -12.77
N LYS A 31 8.17 -0.86 -13.16
CA LYS A 31 7.17 -1.55 -13.97
C LYS A 31 6.88 -2.96 -13.46
N CYS A 32 5.63 -3.38 -13.62
CA CYS A 32 5.20 -4.76 -13.40
C CYS A 32 4.35 -5.20 -14.60
N SER A 33 4.70 -6.32 -15.23
CA SER A 33 4.03 -6.83 -16.44
C SER A 33 3.92 -5.77 -17.57
N GLY A 34 4.92 -4.91 -17.70
CA GLY A 34 4.96 -3.84 -18.70
C GLY A 34 4.16 -2.58 -18.33
N LEU A 35 3.43 -2.59 -17.22
CA LEU A 35 2.66 -1.44 -16.73
C LEU A 35 3.48 -0.63 -15.72
N ASP A 36 3.36 0.69 -15.78
CA ASP A 36 3.95 1.59 -14.79
C ASP A 36 3.35 1.33 -13.40
N VAL A 37 4.20 1.30 -12.38
CA VAL A 37 3.76 1.14 -10.99
C VAL A 37 3.99 2.42 -10.20
N VAL A 38 3.35 2.48 -9.03
CA VAL A 38 3.65 3.51 -8.03
C VAL A 38 4.29 2.83 -6.83
N GLN A 39 5.48 3.31 -6.48
CA GLN A 39 6.16 2.93 -5.25
C GLN A 39 5.62 3.78 -4.09
N TYR A 40 5.52 3.16 -2.91
CA TYR A 40 5.04 3.80 -1.70
C TYR A 40 6.01 3.59 -0.55
N ASP A 41 6.18 4.65 0.22
CA ASP A 41 6.62 4.62 1.61
C ASP A 41 5.42 4.93 2.52
N ALA A 42 5.66 4.91 3.84
CA ALA A 42 4.64 5.19 4.84
C ALA A 42 4.02 6.59 4.70
N GLU A 43 4.81 7.60 4.33
CA GLU A 43 4.33 8.98 4.18
C GLU A 43 3.36 9.09 3.00
N LYS A 44 3.78 8.62 1.82
CA LYS A 44 3.00 8.72 0.58
C LYS A 44 1.72 7.90 0.64
N ILE A 45 1.76 6.70 1.22
CA ILE A 45 0.54 5.86 1.33
C ILE A 45 -0.44 6.46 2.34
N SER A 46 0.05 7.02 3.45
CA SER A 46 -0.80 7.72 4.43
C SER A 46 -1.44 8.96 3.82
N ALA A 47 -0.68 9.76 3.06
CA ALA A 47 -1.22 10.90 2.31
C ALA A 47 -2.26 10.49 1.26
N THR A 48 -2.10 9.30 0.66
CA THR A 48 -3.04 8.76 -0.32
C THR A 48 -4.34 8.28 0.32
N LEU A 49 -4.28 7.66 1.50
CA LEU A 49 -5.45 7.19 2.24
C LEU A 49 -6.20 8.32 2.95
N GLY A 50 -5.47 9.35 3.38
CA GLY A 50 -6.02 10.50 4.08
C GLY A 50 -6.24 10.28 5.58
N GLU A 51 -6.78 11.30 6.24
CA GLU A 51 -6.83 11.38 7.71
C GLU A 51 -7.78 10.37 8.38
N ALA A 52 -8.68 9.74 7.60
CA ALA A 52 -9.62 8.73 8.12
C ALA A 52 -8.92 7.44 8.59
N PHE A 53 -7.66 7.24 8.21
CA PHE A 53 -6.88 6.06 8.54
C PHE A 53 -5.72 6.40 9.47
N GLN A 54 -5.43 5.49 10.40
CA GLN A 54 -4.26 5.54 11.26
C GLN A 54 -3.32 4.40 10.89
N LEU A 55 -2.06 4.73 10.59
CA LEU A 55 -1.01 3.74 10.39
C LEU A 55 -0.67 3.09 11.74
N VAL A 56 -0.72 1.77 11.78
CA VAL A 56 -0.39 0.97 12.97
C VAL A 56 1.01 0.39 12.85
N GLU A 57 1.31 -0.21 11.69
CA GLU A 57 2.59 -0.89 11.47
C GLU A 57 3.01 -0.80 10.00
N THR A 58 4.32 -0.81 9.78
CA THR A 58 4.95 -0.97 8.47
C THR A 58 6.02 -2.04 8.55
N THR A 59 6.05 -2.92 7.54
CA THR A 59 7.16 -3.87 7.37
C THR A 59 7.60 -3.91 5.91
N ASN A 60 8.85 -4.30 5.67
CA ASN A 60 9.44 -4.39 4.34
C ASN A 60 9.91 -5.81 4.07
N GLU A 61 9.79 -6.23 2.83
CA GLU A 61 10.24 -7.54 2.36
C GLU A 61 11.01 -7.39 1.06
N THR A 62 12.11 -8.15 0.93
CA THR A 62 12.79 -8.35 -0.35
C THR A 62 12.33 -9.68 -0.93
N HIS A 63 11.42 -9.64 -1.88
CA HIS A 63 10.98 -10.82 -2.61
C HIS A 63 11.96 -11.16 -3.72
N ARG A 64 12.37 -12.42 -3.83
CA ARG A 64 13.17 -12.91 -4.97
C ARG A 64 12.27 -13.65 -5.94
N THR A 65 12.20 -13.15 -7.17
CA THR A 65 11.42 -13.81 -8.22
C THR A 65 12.04 -15.17 -8.58
N PRO A 66 11.28 -16.09 -9.20
CA PRO A 66 11.84 -17.34 -9.70
C PRO A 66 13.00 -17.16 -10.71
N THR A 67 13.06 -16.00 -11.38
CA THR A 67 14.15 -15.64 -12.31
C THR A 67 15.36 -15.02 -11.60
N GLY A 68 15.33 -14.87 -10.28
CA GLY A 68 16.42 -14.36 -9.45
C GLY A 68 16.46 -12.84 -9.28
N ALA A 69 15.49 -12.10 -9.82
CA ALA A 69 15.39 -10.65 -9.63
C ALA A 69 14.87 -10.32 -8.22
N GLU A 70 15.34 -9.21 -7.65
CA GLU A 70 14.83 -8.70 -6.38
C GLU A 70 13.68 -7.71 -6.61
N GLN A 71 12.63 -7.85 -5.81
CA GLN A 71 11.49 -6.94 -5.76
C GLN A 71 11.26 -6.51 -4.32
N LEU A 72 11.40 -5.21 -4.06
CA LEU A 72 11.17 -4.64 -2.74
C LEU A 72 9.68 -4.36 -2.55
N PHE A 73 9.11 -4.88 -1.48
CA PHE A 73 7.73 -4.66 -1.07
C PHE A 73 7.67 -3.97 0.30
N SER A 74 6.70 -3.07 0.45
CA SER A 74 6.31 -2.50 1.72
C SER A 74 4.87 -2.93 2.02
N TYR A 75 4.67 -3.37 3.26
CA TYR A 75 3.38 -3.72 3.81
C TYR A 75 2.99 -2.68 4.84
N PHE A 76 1.74 -2.24 4.78
CA PHE A 76 1.20 -1.24 5.68
C PHE A 76 -0.09 -1.76 6.31
N TRP A 77 -0.16 -1.69 7.63
CA TRP A 77 -1.36 -1.99 8.38
C TRP A 77 -1.96 -0.69 8.91
N PHE A 78 -3.18 -0.39 8.47
CA PHE A 78 -3.99 0.74 8.92
C PHE A 78 -5.24 0.26 9.67
N ILE A 79 -5.74 1.13 10.54
CA ILE A 79 -7.07 1.02 11.14
C ILE A 79 -7.88 2.26 10.74
N ARG A 80 -9.13 2.08 10.33
CA ARG A 80 -10.06 3.20 10.12
C ARG A 80 -10.41 3.82 11.47
N LYS A 81 -10.21 5.13 11.62
CA LYS A 81 -10.57 5.87 12.83
C LYS A 81 -12.08 5.81 13.07
N THR A 82 -12.46 6.10 14.30
CA THR A 82 -13.86 6.16 14.74
C THR A 82 -14.60 7.34 14.12
#